data_AF-A0A9D8UH81-F1
#
_entry.id   AF-A0A9D8UH81-F1
#
_cell.length_a   1.000
_cell.length_b   1.000
_cell.length_c   1.000
_cell.angle_alpha   90.00
_cell.angle_beta   90.00
_cell.angle_gamma   90.00
#
_symmetry.space_group_name_H-M   'P 1'
#
loop_
_entity.id
_entity.type
_entity.pdbx_description
1 polymer ?
#
loop_
_entity_poly.entity_id
_entity_poly.type
_entity_poly.pdbx_seq_one_letter_code
_entity_poly.pdbx_strand_id
1 'polypeptide(L)'
;MDFLQNFWQSITELGVTHNVDPILFAILYFGSIPPYMGSMVWAVRNHRKQKGIALPVISTLFFFILPALYVAIFGRDVAWWVYAIIVFMVVYGSYSVIVKLKTRFEESLPEE
;
A
#
# COMPACT_ATOMS: atom_id res chain seq x y z
N MET A 1 -22.28 -17.98 18.22
CA MET A 1 -20.98 -18.31 17.58
C MET A 1 -21.14 -18.52 16.07
N ASP A 2 -22.36 -18.42 15.55
CA ASP A 2 -22.74 -18.75 14.17
C ASP A 2 -22.32 -17.68 13.16
N PHE A 3 -22.23 -16.41 13.59
CA PHE A 3 -21.75 -15.33 12.74
C PHE A 3 -20.33 -15.56 12.22
N LEU A 4 -19.42 -16.02 13.08
CA LEU A 4 -18.03 -16.30 12.69
C LEU A 4 -17.93 -17.49 11.74
N GLN A 5 -18.80 -18.50 11.90
CA GLN A 5 -18.82 -19.67 11.01
C GLN A 5 -19.39 -19.32 9.63
N ASN A 6 -20.49 -18.58 9.58
CA ASN A 6 -21.10 -18.14 8.31
C ASN A 6 -20.18 -17.19 7.54
N PHE A 7 -19.51 -16.29 8.27
CA PHE A 7 -18.49 -15.41 7.70
C PHE A 7 -17.28 -16.19 7.18
N TRP A 8 -16.80 -17.17 7.96
CA TRP A 8 -15.68 -18.02 7.56
C TRP A 8 -16.00 -18.85 6.31
N GLN A 9 -17.20 -19.45 6.24
CA GLN A 9 -17.67 -20.18 5.06
C GLN A 9 -17.71 -19.27 3.82
N SER A 10 -18.30 -18.08 3.94
CA SER A 10 -18.41 -17.12 2.84
C SER A 10 -17.02 -16.71 2.30
N ILE A 11 -16.06 -16.48 3.19
CA ILE A 11 -14.67 -16.16 2.80
C ILE A 11 -13.98 -17.35 2.14
N THR A 12 -14.17 -18.57 2.66
CA THR A 12 -13.55 -19.76 2.08
C THR A 12 -14.13 -20.13 0.72
N GLU A 13 -15.45 -20.01 0.50
CA GLU A 13 -16.07 -20.23 -0.81
C GLU A 13 -15.56 -19.22 -1.85
N LEU A 14 -15.40 -17.96 -1.47
CA LEU A 14 -14.81 -16.93 -2.34
C LEU A 14 -13.33 -17.20 -2.64
N GLY A 15 -12.56 -17.64 -1.64
CA GLY A 15 -11.14 -17.98 -1.80
C GLY A 15 -10.92 -19.19 -2.72
N VAL A 16 -11.78 -20.21 -2.62
CA VAL A 16 -11.76 -21.38 -3.53
C VAL A 16 -12.14 -20.98 -4.95
N THR A 17 -13.13 -20.08 -5.11
CA THR A 17 -13.59 -19.62 -6.43
C THR A 17 -12.54 -18.75 -7.13
N HIS A 18 -11.76 -17.96 -6.38
CA HIS A 18 -10.78 -17.01 -6.92
C HIS A 18 -9.31 -17.46 -6.78
N ASN A 19 -9.04 -18.69 -6.31
CA ASN A 19 -7.68 -19.21 -6.05
C ASN A 19 -6.80 -18.28 -5.16
N VAL A 20 -7.42 -17.39 -4.39
CA VAL A 20 -6.72 -16.53 -3.44
C VAL A 20 -6.83 -17.15 -2.06
N ASP A 21 -5.71 -17.51 -1.45
CA ASP A 21 -5.68 -17.94 -0.05
C ASP A 21 -6.03 -16.73 0.85
N PRO A 22 -7.21 -16.72 1.50
CA PRO A 22 -7.66 -15.62 2.34
C PRO A 22 -6.75 -15.42 3.55
N ILE A 23 -6.13 -16.50 4.04
CA ILE A 23 -5.22 -16.48 5.18
C ILE A 23 -3.94 -15.75 4.77
N LEU A 24 -3.40 -16.05 3.58
CA LEU A 24 -2.19 -15.42 3.11
C LEU A 24 -2.40 -13.93 2.79
N PHE A 25 -3.56 -13.56 2.24
CA PHE A 25 -3.96 -12.17 2.10
C PHE A 25 -4.06 -11.45 3.46
N ALA A 26 -4.73 -12.07 4.44
CA ALA A 26 -4.84 -11.51 5.78
C ALA A 26 -3.46 -11.33 6.43
N ILE A 27 -2.58 -12.32 6.34
CA ILE A 27 -1.21 -12.24 6.85
C ILE A 27 -0.44 -11.11 6.18
N LEU A 28 -0.53 -10.95 4.85
CA LEU A 28 0.15 -9.86 4.15
C LEU A 28 -0.42 -8.49 4.51
N TYR A 29 -1.75 -8.38 4.57
CA TYR A 29 -2.42 -7.14 4.95
C TYR A 29 -2.06 -6.74 6.38
N PHE A 30 -2.33 -7.61 7.36
CA PHE A 30 -2.03 -7.32 8.77
C PHE A 30 -0.53 -7.27 9.06
N GLY A 31 0.29 -8.07 8.39
CA GLY A 31 1.74 -8.09 8.53
C GLY A 31 2.41 -6.83 7.97
N SER A 32 1.81 -6.20 6.94
CA SER A 32 2.31 -4.94 6.38
C SER A 32 1.98 -3.71 7.22
N ILE A 33 0.95 -3.76 8.08
CA ILE A 33 0.51 -2.60 8.88
C ILE A 33 1.58 -2.12 9.87
N PRO A 34 2.18 -2.97 10.72
CA PRO A 34 3.21 -2.53 11.66
C PRO A 34 4.41 -1.82 10.99
N PRO A 35 5.04 -2.38 9.94
CA PRO A 35 6.15 -1.70 9.25
C PRO A 35 5.68 -0.48 8.46
N TYR A 36 4.48 -0.49 7.88
CA TYR A 36 3.87 0.70 7.24
C TYR A 36 3.73 1.86 8.23
N MET A 37 3.13 1.61 9.40
CA MET A 37 2.97 2.62 10.45
C MET A 37 4.31 3.12 10.97
N GLY A 38 5.28 2.21 11.19
CA GLY A 38 6.64 2.58 11.60
C GLY A 38 7.33 3.50 10.58
N SER A 39 7.20 3.18 9.30
CA SER A 39 7.78 3.97 8.20
C SER A 39 7.09 5.32 8.03
N MET A 40 5.77 5.38 8.21
CA MET A 40 4.99 6.62 8.21
C MET A 40 5.41 7.56 9.37
N VAL A 41 5.55 7.02 10.59
CA VAL A 41 6.02 7.79 11.75
C VAL A 41 7.46 8.27 11.53
N TRP A 42 8.31 7.45 10.90
CA TRP A 42 9.67 7.82 10.54
C TRP A 42 9.67 8.94 9.48
N ALA A 43 8.81 8.89 8.47
CA ALA A 43 8.65 9.92 7.45
C ALA A 43 8.24 11.27 8.05
N VAL A 44 7.23 11.27 8.93
CA VAL A 44 6.76 12.48 9.63
C VAL A 44 7.84 13.05 10.55
N ARG A 45 8.60 12.19 11.25
CA ARG A 45 9.73 12.60 12.09
C ARG A 45 10.87 13.20 11.26
N ASN A 46 11.20 12.63 10.10
CA ASN A 46 12.26 13.16 9.23
C ASN A 46 11.85 14.49 8.59
N HIS A 47 10.58 14.62 8.21
CA HIS A 47 10.01 15.88 7.73
C HIS A 47 10.13 16.99 8.79
N ARG A 48 9.80 16.71 10.06
CA ARG A 48 9.98 17.67 11.17
C ARG A 48 11.45 18.04 11.44
N LYS A 49 12.40 17.18 11.08
CA LYS A 49 13.85 17.40 11.28
C LYS A 49 14.54 17.97 10.04
N GLN A 50 13.81 18.37 9.00
CA GLN A 50 14.33 18.80 7.68
C GLN A 50 15.34 17.81 7.07
N LYS A 51 15.19 16.52 7.36
CA LYS A 51 16.02 15.44 6.81
C LYS A 51 15.31 14.79 5.64
N GLY A 52 16.07 14.23 4.69
CA GLY A 52 15.54 13.63 3.46
C GLY A 52 14.46 12.58 3.73
N ILE A 53 13.24 12.82 3.24
CA ILE A 53 12.07 11.95 3.46
C ILE A 53 11.97 10.79 2.44
N ALA A 54 12.87 10.74 1.45
CA ALA A 54 12.80 9.79 0.34
C ALA A 54 12.83 8.32 0.80
N LEU A 55 13.81 7.94 1.64
CA LEU A 55 13.94 6.58 2.19
C LEU A 55 12.70 6.10 2.97
N PRO A 56 12.16 6.88 3.95
CA PRO A 56 10.92 6.53 4.63
C PRO A 56 9.73 6.38 3.68
N VAL A 57 9.61 7.29 2.71
CA VAL A 57 8.46 7.28 1.81
C VAL A 57 8.51 6.07 0.86
N ILE A 58 9.68 5.73 0.32
CA ILE A 58 9.86 4.52 -0.51
C ILE A 58 9.51 3.26 0.29
N SER A 59 9.98 3.18 1.53
CA SER A 59 9.66 2.06 2.41
C SER A 59 8.16 1.97 2.72
N THR A 60 7.51 3.10 2.99
CA THR A 60 6.06 3.17 3.22
C THR A 60 5.29 2.68 1.99
N LEU A 61 5.71 3.12 0.79
CA LEU A 61 5.11 2.71 -0.48
C LEU A 61 5.28 1.22 -0.73
N PHE A 62 6.47 0.68 -0.45
CA PHE A 62 6.78 -0.74 -0.63
C PHE A 62 5.87 -1.64 0.22
N PHE A 63 5.71 -1.32 1.51
CA PHE A 63 4.81 -2.09 2.38
C PHE A 63 3.34 -1.92 2.02
N PHE A 64 2.94 -0.74 1.54
CA PHE A 64 1.57 -0.47 1.08
C PHE A 64 1.21 -1.26 -0.18
N ILE A 65 2.14 -1.40 -1.12
CA ILE A 65 1.92 -2.09 -2.40
C ILE A 65 1.95 -3.62 -2.23
N LEU A 66 2.64 -4.13 -1.20
CA LEU A 66 2.87 -5.56 -0.99
C LEU A 66 1.59 -6.43 -1.03
N PRO A 67 0.52 -6.14 -0.26
CA PRO A 67 -0.72 -6.92 -0.33
C PRO A 67 -1.46 -6.75 -1.67
N ALA A 68 -1.37 -5.56 -2.27
CA ALA A 68 -1.93 -5.27 -3.59
C ALA A 68 -1.24 -6.10 -4.68
N LEU A 69 0.09 -6.26 -4.62
CA LEU A 69 0.88 -7.04 -5.56
C LEU A 69 0.54 -8.53 -5.46
N TYR A 70 0.32 -9.04 -4.25
CA TYR A 70 -0.09 -10.42 -4.03
C TYR A 70 -1.43 -10.72 -4.72
N VAL A 71 -2.44 -9.87 -4.51
CA VAL A 71 -3.73 -10.00 -5.20
C VAL A 71 -3.57 -9.84 -6.72
N ALA A 72 -2.68 -8.95 -7.16
CA ALA A 72 -2.41 -8.74 -8.59
C ALA A 72 -1.85 -9.99 -9.28
N ILE A 73 -0.96 -10.73 -8.63
CA ILE A 73 -0.25 -11.88 -9.21
C ILE A 73 -1.04 -13.19 -9.02
N PHE A 74 -1.65 -13.37 -7.86
CA PHE A 74 -2.32 -14.63 -7.47
C PHE A 74 -3.84 -14.61 -7.65
N GLY A 75 -4.45 -13.43 -7.75
CA GLY A 75 -5.86 -13.31 -8.08
C GLY A 75 -6.09 -13.64 -9.54
N ARG A 76 -6.45 -14.89 -9.84
CA ARG A 76 -7.19 -15.23 -11.07
C ARG A 76 -8.67 -15.03 -10.76
N ASP A 77 -9.35 -14.20 -11.55
CA ASP A 77 -10.78 -13.85 -11.43
C ASP A 77 -11.18 -12.76 -10.41
N VAL A 78 -10.26 -11.92 -9.91
CA VAL A 78 -10.70 -10.67 -9.26
C VAL A 78 -11.26 -9.73 -10.34
N ALA A 79 -12.26 -8.92 -10.00
CA ALA A 79 -12.85 -8.00 -10.96
C ALA A 79 -11.80 -6.95 -11.42
N TRP A 80 -11.68 -6.77 -12.74
CA TRP A 80 -10.65 -5.93 -13.38
C TRP A 80 -10.55 -4.49 -12.81
N TRP A 81 -11.67 -3.95 -12.32
CA TRP A 81 -11.75 -2.61 -11.72
C TRP A 81 -10.97 -2.50 -10.41
N VAL A 82 -10.81 -3.60 -9.64
CA VAL A 82 -10.02 -3.62 -8.40
C VAL A 82 -8.55 -3.36 -8.72
N TYR A 83 -8.02 -4.01 -9.76
CA TYR A 83 -6.66 -3.77 -10.23
C TYR A 83 -6.49 -2.34 -10.74
N ALA A 84 -7.48 -1.80 -11.44
CA ALA A 84 -7.45 -0.41 -11.91
C ALA A 84 -7.36 0.58 -10.73
N ILE A 85 -8.11 0.35 -9.64
CA ILE A 85 -8.04 1.18 -8.43
C ILE A 85 -6.66 1.05 -7.75
N ILE A 86 -6.12 -0.16 -7.63
CA ILE A 86 -4.80 -0.39 -7.03
C ILE A 86 -3.73 0.35 -7.84
N VAL A 87 -3.69 0.15 -9.15
CA VAL A 87 -2.73 0.82 -10.04
C VAL A 87 -2.90 2.34 -9.95
N PHE A 88 -4.14 2.82 -9.95
CA PHE A 88 -4.43 4.25 -9.83
C PHE A 88 -3.92 4.83 -8.49
N MET A 89 -4.17 4.17 -7.36
CA MET A 89 -3.68 4.62 -6.05
C MET A 89 -2.16 4.64 -5.99
N VAL A 90 -1.50 3.63 -6.56
CA VAL A 90 -0.03 3.56 -6.57
C VAL A 90 0.54 4.67 -7.43
N VAL A 91 0.04 4.82 -8.66
CA VAL A 91 0.51 5.87 -9.60
C VAL A 91 0.25 7.25 -9.01
N TYR A 92 -0.95 7.51 -8.48
CA TYR A 92 -1.29 8.78 -7.88
C TYR A 92 -0.47 9.07 -6.62
N GLY A 93 -0.26 8.07 -5.77
CA GLY A 93 0.56 8.16 -4.56
C GLY A 93 2.02 8.50 -4.89
N SER A 94 2.64 7.77 -5.83
CA SER A 94 3.98 8.05 -6.31
C SER A 94 4.09 9.43 -6.97
N TYR A 95 3.12 9.80 -7.82
CA TYR A 95 3.10 11.08 -8.50
C TYR A 95 3.01 12.25 -7.52
N SER A 96 2.12 12.16 -6.52
CA SER A 96 1.96 13.20 -5.49
C SER A 96 3.24 13.43 -4.68
N VAL A 97 3.98 12.37 -4.37
CA VAL A 97 5.27 12.45 -3.69
C VAL A 97 6.33 13.11 -4.58
N ILE A 98 6.44 12.69 -5.84
CA ILE A 98 7.43 13.22 -6.79
C ILE A 98 7.18 14.71 -7.04
N VAL A 99 5.92 15.11 -7.25
CA VAL A 99 5.55 16.52 -7.46
C VAL A 99 5.90 17.38 -6.25
N LYS A 100 5.61 16.90 -5.03
CA LYS A 100 5.97 17.61 -3.78
C LYS A 100 7.46 17.74 -3.55
N LEU A 101 8.24 16.74 -3.96
CA LEU A 101 9.70 16.80 -3.89
C LEU A 101 10.23 17.82 -4.90
N LYS A 102 9.73 17.79 -6.15
CA LYS A 102 10.19 18.70 -7.20
C LYS A 102 9.93 20.18 -6.86
N THR A 103 8.73 20.51 -6.37
CA THR A 103 8.40 21.88 -5.96
C THR A 103 9.29 22.41 -4.84
N ARG A 104 9.71 21.56 -3.91
CA ARG A 104 10.67 21.93 -2.84
C ARG A 104 12.09 22.21 -3.35
N PHE A 105 12.51 21.55 -4.43
CA PHE A 105 13.82 21.81 -5.04
C PHE A 105 13.83 23.10 -5.86
N GLU A 106 12.74 23.39 -6.58
CA GLU A 106 12.60 24.63 -7.37
C GLU A 106 12.55 25.89 -6.49
N GLU A 107 11.97 25.80 -5.29
CA GLU A 107 11.93 26.90 -4.30
C GLU A 107 13.29 27.17 -3.62
N SER A 108 14.28 26.29 -3.81
CA SER A 108 15.63 26.40 -3.20
C SER A 108 16.71 26.96 -4.13
N LEU A 109 16.38 27.32 -5.38
CA LEU A 109 17.25 28.10 -6.25
C LEU A 109 16.90 29.57 -6.09
N PRO A 110 17.73 30.39 -5.40
CA PRO A 110 17.54 31.84 -5.42
C PRO A 110 17.68 32.33 -6.87
N GLU A 111 16.73 33.14 -7.32
CA GLU A 111 16.85 33.90 -8.57
C GLU A 111 18.15 34.71 -8.50
N GLU A 112 19.10 34.41 -9.39
CA GLU A 112 20.28 35.26 -9.65
C GLU A 112 19.88 36.54 -10.38
#